data_AF-A0A5C4S240-F1
#
_entry.id   AF-A0A5C4S240-F1
#
_cell.length_a   1.000
_cell.length_b   1.000
_cell.length_c   1.000
_cell.angle_alpha   90.00
_cell.angle_beta   90.00
_cell.angle_gamma   90.00
#
_symmetry.space_group_name_H-M   'P 1'
#
loop_
_entity.id
_entity.type
_entity.pdbx_description
1 polymer ?
#
loop_
_entity_poly.entity_id
_entity_poly.type
_entity_poly.pdbx_seq_one_letter_code
_entity_poly.pdbx_strand_id
1 'polypeptide(L)'
;MSIQQEIGDKSGLCVTLFNMGHIHLQNDDIQNAVSAWVTSYRIAKAINLAEALQALESLAGDLGLPGGLDGWGQLSRQMEENDGGAES
;
A
#
# COMPACT_ATOMS: atom_id res chain seq x y z
N MET A 1 -14.91 -7.23 -22.44
CA MET A 1 -13.76 -7.13 -21.54
C MET A 1 -14.28 -7.35 -20.14
N SER A 2 -13.80 -8.42 -19.52
CA SER A 2 -14.44 -9.07 -18.38
C SER A 2 -13.73 -8.70 -17.08
N ILE A 3 -14.39 -8.93 -15.95
CA ILE A 3 -13.91 -8.71 -14.57
C ILE A 3 -12.43 -9.11 -14.36
N GLN A 4 -11.97 -10.16 -15.04
CA GLN A 4 -10.57 -10.63 -15.03
C GLN A 4 -9.54 -9.62 -15.55
N GLN A 5 -9.86 -8.80 -16.55
CA GLN A 5 -8.94 -7.77 -17.03
C GLN A 5 -8.80 -6.63 -16.02
N GLU A 6 -9.88 -6.24 -15.35
CA GLU A 6 -9.84 -5.22 -14.31
C GLU A 6 -9.05 -5.69 -13.07
N ILE A 7 -9.22 -6.95 -12.67
CA ILE A 7 -8.43 -7.55 -11.60
C ILE A 7 -6.94 -7.64 -12.00
N GLY A 8 -6.66 -8.03 -13.25
CA GLY A 8 -5.30 -8.09 -13.77
C GLY A 8 -4.59 -6.73 -13.77
N ASP A 9 -5.29 -5.68 -14.22
CA ASP A 9 -4.78 -4.31 -14.23
C ASP A 9 -4.50 -3.80 -12.81
N LYS A 10 -5.45 -3.98 -11.89
CA LYS A 10 -5.28 -3.63 -10.47
C LYS A 10 -4.15 -4.41 -9.80
N SER A 11 -3.98 -5.68 -10.14
CA SER A 11 -2.87 -6.50 -9.61
C SER A 11 -1.52 -5.99 -10.11
N GLY A 12 -1.41 -5.64 -11.40
CA GLY A 12 -0.20 -5.04 -11.96
C GLY A 12 0.14 -3.68 -11.34
N LEU A 13 -0.88 -2.83 -11.12
CA LEU A 13 -0.71 -1.54 -10.44
C LEU A 13 -0.26 -1.72 -8.98
N CYS A 14 -0.83 -2.70 -8.26
CA CYS A 14 -0.46 -3.03 -6.89
C CYS A 14 1.02 -3.37 -6.76
N VAL A 15 1.54 -4.23 -7.64
CA VAL A 15 2.96 -4.62 -7.67
C VAL A 15 3.85 -3.43 -8.04
N THR A 16 3.41 -2.60 -8.98
CA THR A 16 4.16 -1.40 -9.39
C THR A 16 4.34 -0.43 -8.23
N LEU A 17 3.28 -0.15 -7.48
CA LEU A 17 3.32 0.72 -6.30
C LEU A 17 4.21 0.13 -5.20
N PHE A 18 4.14 -1.18 -4.99
CA PHE A 18 5.00 -1.85 -4.00
C PHE A 18 6.49 -1.65 -4.33
N ASN A 19 6.86 -1.83 -5.60
CA ASN A 19 8.22 -1.59 -6.07
C ASN A 19 8.63 -0.11 -5.96
N MET A 20 7.73 0.82 -6.29
CA MET A 20 7.98 2.25 -6.11
C MET A 20 8.26 2.59 -4.65
N GLY A 21 7.55 1.97 -3.70
CA GLY A 21 7.82 2.18 -2.28
C GLY A 21 9.25 1.80 -1.88
N HIS A 22 9.77 0.67 -2.40
CA HIS A 22 11.17 0.31 -2.20
C HIS A 22 12.15 1.28 -2.86
N ILE A 23 11.86 1.76 -4.07
CA ILE A 23 12.70 2.75 -4.77
C ILE A 23 12.74 4.07 -3.98
N HIS A 24 11.60 4.53 -3.47
CA HIS A 24 11.54 5.73 -2.63
C HIS A 24 12.33 5.53 -1.34
N LEU A 25 12.22 4.37 -0.69
CA LEU A 25 13.03 4.04 0.49
C LEU A 25 14.53 4.09 0.18
N GLN A 26 14.96 3.54 -0.97
CA GLN A 26 16.35 3.59 -1.42
C GLN A 26 16.87 5.01 -1.67
N ASN A 27 15.97 5.95 -1.94
CA ASN A 27 16.29 7.37 -2.13
C ASN A 27 16.12 8.19 -0.84
N ASP A 28 16.03 7.55 0.33
CA ASP A 28 15.74 8.16 1.64
C ASP A 28 14.38 8.92 1.69
N ASP A 29 13.51 8.70 0.70
CA ASP A 29 12.20 9.33 0.62
C ASP A 29 11.13 8.48 1.33
N ILE A 30 11.22 8.47 2.66
CA ILE A 30 10.37 7.63 3.52
C ILE A 30 8.89 7.97 3.36
N GLN A 31 8.55 9.24 3.16
CA GLN A 31 7.16 9.69 3.04
C GLN A 31 6.50 9.09 1.79
N ASN A 32 7.15 9.21 0.62
CA ASN A 32 6.62 8.62 -0.61
C ASN A 32 6.70 7.08 -0.58
N ALA A 33 7.69 6.50 0.11
CA ALA A 33 7.78 5.06 0.29
C ALA A 33 6.54 4.50 1.01
N VAL A 34 6.21 5.06 2.18
CA VAL A 34 5.05 4.65 2.96
C VAL A 34 3.75 4.91 2.21
N SER A 35 3.62 6.06 1.52
CA SER A 35 2.45 6.37 0.70
C SER A 35 2.22 5.34 -0.42
N ALA A 36 3.28 4.94 -1.12
CA ALA A 36 3.21 3.94 -2.18
C ALA A 36 2.80 2.56 -1.65
N TRP A 37 3.38 2.12 -0.52
CA TRP A 37 3.00 0.85 0.12
C TRP A 37 1.57 0.85 0.67
N VAL A 38 1.13 1.94 1.29
CA VAL A 38 -0.26 2.09 1.77
C VAL A 38 -1.24 2.04 0.60
N THR A 39 -0.93 2.69 -0.51
CA THR A 39 -1.77 2.64 -1.72
C THR A 39 -1.81 1.22 -2.31
N SER A 40 -0.67 0.53 -2.35
CA SER A 40 -0.58 -0.88 -2.73
C SER A 40 -1.46 -1.76 -1.84
N TYR A 41 -1.41 -1.57 -0.51
CA TYR A 41 -2.27 -2.27 0.46
C TYR A 41 -3.77 -2.06 0.18
N ARG A 42 -4.21 -0.83 -0.10
CA ARG A 42 -5.63 -0.52 -0.37
C ARG A 42 -6.12 -1.30 -1.60
N ILE A 43 -5.32 -1.32 -2.66
CA ILE A 43 -5.64 -2.07 -3.89
C ILE A 43 -5.66 -3.57 -3.60
N ALA A 44 -4.59 -4.11 -3.01
CA ALA A 44 -4.47 -5.52 -2.67
C ALA A 44 -5.66 -6.02 -1.84
N LYS A 45 -6.08 -5.23 -0.84
CA LYS A 45 -7.24 -5.52 0.00
C LYS A 45 -8.56 -5.47 -0.79
N ALA A 46 -8.73 -4.49 -1.67
CA ALA A 46 -9.94 -4.34 -2.48
C ALA A 46 -10.15 -5.51 -3.46
N ILE A 47 -9.06 -6.06 -4.02
CA ILE A 47 -9.12 -7.21 -4.95
C ILE A 47 -8.79 -8.56 -4.30
N ASN A 48 -8.57 -8.61 -2.98
CA ASN A 48 -8.16 -9.79 -2.23
C ASN A 48 -6.88 -10.48 -2.78
N LEU A 49 -5.88 -9.68 -3.17
CA LEU A 49 -4.61 -10.19 -3.69
C LEU A 49 -3.70 -10.66 -2.56
N ALA A 50 -3.81 -11.95 -2.22
CA ALA A 50 -3.10 -12.57 -1.09
C ALA A 50 -1.58 -12.40 -1.15
N GLU A 51 -0.96 -12.60 -2.32
CA GLU A 51 0.50 -12.49 -2.50
C GLU A 51 1.02 -11.08 -2.12
N ALA A 52 0.32 -10.03 -2.55
CA ALA A 52 0.68 -8.65 -2.22
C ALA A 52 0.47 -8.35 -0.74
N LEU A 53 -0.62 -8.84 -0.14
CA LEU A 53 -0.86 -8.69 1.29
C LEU A 53 0.22 -9.38 2.12
N GLN A 54 0.65 -10.60 1.77
CA GLN A 54 1.73 -11.30 2.48
C GLN A 54 3.07 -10.57 2.36
N ALA A 55 3.38 -9.99 1.20
CA ALA A 55 4.58 -9.18 1.01
C ALA A 55 4.55 -7.92 1.89
N LEU A 56 3.40 -7.23 1.94
CA LEU A 56 3.19 -6.07 2.80
C LEU A 56 3.27 -6.42 4.29
N GLU A 57 2.75 -7.58 4.69
CA GLU A 57 2.87 -8.05 6.08
C GLU A 57 4.32 -8.30 6.47
N SER A 58 5.09 -8.97 5.62
CA SER A 58 6.53 -9.17 5.83
C SER A 58 7.25 -7.83 5.96
N LEU A 59 6.97 -6.91 5.04
CA LEU A 59 7.55 -5.57 5.05
C LEU A 59 7.22 -4.79 6.32
N ALA A 60 6.00 -4.91 6.85
CA ALA A 60 5.66 -4.30 8.14
C ALA A 60 6.57 -4.81 9.27
N GLY A 61 6.91 -6.10 9.26
CA GLY A 61 7.88 -6.67 10.18
C GLY A 61 9.28 -6.04 10.03
N ASP A 62 9.78 -5.92 8.80
CA ASP A 62 11.08 -5.29 8.50
C ASP A 62 11.13 -3.81 8.92
N LEU A 63 10.01 -3.08 8.76
CA LEU A 63 9.90 -1.67 9.15
C LEU A 63 9.64 -1.48 10.65
N GLY A 64 9.40 -2.56 11.40
CA GLY A 64 8.99 -2.48 12.81
C GLY A 64 7.60 -1.88 13.00
N LEU A 65 6.73 -1.92 11.98
CA LEU A 65 5.36 -1.44 12.03
C LEU A 65 4.51 -2.41 12.88
N PRO A 66 3.98 -1.96 14.04
CA PRO A 66 3.17 -2.83 14.88
C PRO A 66 1.86 -3.20 14.19
N GLY A 67 1.40 -4.44 14.40
CA GLY A 67 0.11 -4.91 13.89
C GLY A 67 0.14 -5.43 12.45
N GLY A 68 1.29 -5.48 11.78
CA GLY A 68 1.42 -6.09 10.44
C GLY A 68 0.47 -5.46 9.43
N LEU A 69 -0.45 -6.26 8.86
CA LEU A 69 -1.50 -5.79 7.96
C LEU A 69 -2.48 -4.77 8.58
N ASP A 70 -2.69 -4.82 9.90
CA ASP A 70 -3.54 -3.83 10.57
C ASP A 70 -2.86 -2.46 10.63
N GLY A 71 -1.53 -2.45 10.80
CA GLY A 71 -0.72 -1.23 10.77
C GLY A 71 -0.86 -0.46 9.45
N TRP A 72 -0.83 -1.17 8.31
CA TRP A 72 -1.11 -0.56 7.00
C TRP A 72 -2.53 0.01 6.91
N GLY A 73 -3.51 -0.66 7.52
CA GLY A 73 -4.88 -0.18 7.62
C GLY A 73 -5.05 1.05 8.51
N GLN A 74 -4.21 1.21 9.54
CA GLN A 74 -4.16 2.44 10.35
C GLN A 74 -3.52 3.59 9.56
N LEU A 75 -2.40 3.34 8.89
CA LEU A 75 -1.73 4.34 8.05
C LEU A 75 -2.63 4.82 6.91
N SER A 76 -3.38 3.91 6.27
CA SER A 76 -4.38 4.27 5.26
C SER A 76 -5.39 5.28 5.80
N ARG A 77 -5.95 5.02 6.99
CA ARG A 77 -6.93 5.92 7.62
C ARG A 77 -6.32 7.27 7.95
N GLN A 78 -5.12 7.29 8.53
CA GLN A 78 -4.41 8.51 8.87
C GLN A 78 -4.13 9.38 7.63
N MET A 79 -3.77 8.77 6.49
CA MET A 79 -3.55 9.50 5.24
C MET A 79 -4.85 10.08 4.68
N GLU A 80 -5.97 9.36 4.78
CA GLU A 80 -7.29 9.85 4.37
C GLU A 80 -7.75 11.04 5.24
N GLU A 81 -7.49 10.98 6.55
CA GLU A 81 -7.79 12.08 7.47
C GLU A 81 -6.91 13.32 7.23
N ASN A 82 -5.64 13.12 6.84
CA ASN A 82 -4.70 14.21 6.58
C ASN A 82 -4.96 14.92 5.23
N ASP A 83 -5.49 14.21 4.23
CA ASP A 83 -5.89 14.78 2.94
C ASP A 83 -7.24 15.53 3.03
N GLY A 84 -8.15 15.05 3.89
CA GLY A 84 -9.45 15.70 4.16
C GLY A 84 -9.42 16.87 5.16
N GLY A 85 -8.26 17.18 5.75
CA GLY A 85 -8.10 18.22 6.77
C GLY A 85 -7.95 19.65 6.25
N ALA A 86 -7.99 19.87 4.94
CA ALA A 86 -7.86 21.19 4.32
C ALA A 86 -9.19 21.92 4.05
N GLU A 87 -10.30 21.42 4.60
CA GLU A 87 -11.63 22.04 4.47
C GLU A 87 -12.27 22.31 5.84
N SER A 88 -11.79 23.35 6.54
CA SER A 88 -12.54 24.02 7.61
C SER A 88 -12.13 25.47 7.79
#